data_AF-A0A5J5KZ50-F1
#
_entry.id   AF-A0A5J5KZ50-F1
#
_cell.length_a   1.000
_cell.length_b   1.000
_cell.length_c   1.000
_cell.angle_alpha   90.00
_cell.angle_beta   90.00
_cell.angle_gamma   90.00
#
_symmetry.space_group_name_H-M   'P 1'
#
loop_
_entity.id
_entity.type
_entity.pdbx_description
1 polymer ?
#
loop_
_entity_poly.entity_id
_entity_poly.type
_entity_poly.pdbx_seq_one_letter_code
_entity_poly.pdbx_strand_id
1 'polypeptide(L)'
;MDLDIVASLFVIAVVLGVLWASVAIHELGHFLAGLAVGVPREAMSVRLRNPPHVALLAPDDGGTWLSPDHPDYAETFRGYNPSERAAWVFIAGGFLVETSAVVAVAGLVHDLGTLPVVLTGASTALVVFYLAADLVLSTVRKRPCGDASAMWRIAPSYTAITVMTMLAIRLGVILLVLPV
;
A
#
# COMPACT_ATOMS: atom_id res chain seq x y z
N MET A 1 23.95 30.70 0.75
CA MET A 1 23.35 29.37 0.99
C MET A 1 24.17 28.41 0.17
N ASP A 2 24.84 27.47 0.81
CA ASP A 2 25.78 26.57 0.14
C ASP A 2 25.02 25.65 -0.82
N LEU A 3 25.62 25.41 -1.99
CA LEU A 3 25.01 24.59 -3.05
C LEU A 3 24.62 23.19 -2.54
N ASP A 4 25.39 22.66 -1.60
CA ASP A 4 25.16 21.36 -0.96
C ASP A 4 23.89 21.33 -0.10
N ILE A 5 23.54 22.45 0.54
CA ILE A 5 22.31 22.57 1.33
C ILE A 5 21.11 22.53 0.38
N VAL A 6 21.17 23.24 -0.74
CA VAL A 6 20.09 23.26 -1.74
C VAL A 6 19.89 21.87 -2.34
N ALA A 7 20.98 21.19 -2.71
CA ALA A 7 20.93 19.83 -3.25
C ALA A 7 20.34 18.84 -2.24
N SER A 8 20.74 18.93 -0.96
CA SER A 8 20.22 18.07 0.10
C SER A 8 18.72 18.28 0.33
N LEU A 9 18.27 19.55 0.38
CA LEU A 9 16.85 19.88 0.53
C LEU A 9 16.03 19.38 -0.67
N PHE A 10 16.57 19.48 -1.88
CA PHE A 10 15.93 18.94 -3.07
C PHE A 10 15.75 17.42 -2.99
N VAL A 11 16.80 16.68 -2.62
CA VAL A 11 16.73 15.21 -2.46
C VAL A 11 15.71 14.83 -1.38
N ILE A 12 15.71 15.51 -0.23
CA ILE A 12 14.73 15.29 0.84
C ILE A 12 13.31 15.52 0.31
N ALA A 13 13.07 16.62 -0.40
CA ALA A 13 11.75 16.92 -0.96
C ALA A 13 11.29 15.85 -1.96
N VAL A 14 12.20 15.37 -2.83
CA VAL A 14 11.91 14.29 -3.78
C VAL A 14 11.58 12.99 -3.04
N VAL A 15 12.38 12.61 -2.03
CA VAL A 15 12.11 11.40 -1.23
C VAL A 15 10.76 11.49 -0.53
N LEU A 16 10.47 12.59 0.15
CA LEU A 16 9.17 12.80 0.82
C LEU A 16 8.01 12.75 -0.17
N GLY A 17 8.17 13.36 -1.34
CA GLY A 17 7.19 13.31 -2.42
C GLY A 17 6.93 11.88 -2.91
N VAL A 18 7.99 11.09 -3.09
CA VAL A 18 7.89 9.68 -3.49
C VAL A 18 7.23 8.83 -2.40
N LEU A 19 7.57 9.03 -1.13
CA LEU A 19 6.93 8.32 -0.02
C LEU A 19 5.43 8.62 0.04
N TRP A 20 5.04 9.88 -0.11
CA TRP A 20 3.63 10.26 -0.16
C TRP A 20 2.92 9.67 -1.39
N ALA A 21 3.56 9.70 -2.56
CA ALA A 21 3.04 9.08 -3.77
C ALA A 21 2.88 7.56 -3.62
N SER A 22 3.81 6.89 -2.92
CA SER A 22 3.74 5.46 -2.58
C SER A 22 2.44 5.15 -1.85
N VAL A 23 2.10 5.93 -0.84
CA VAL A 23 0.85 5.79 -0.07
C VAL A 23 -0.37 6.04 -0.95
N ALA A 24 -0.38 7.10 -1.78
CA ALA A 24 -1.51 7.36 -2.67
C ALA A 24 -1.72 6.25 -3.71
N ILE A 25 -0.63 5.69 -4.24
CA ILE A 25 -0.65 4.55 -5.17
C ILE A 25 -1.13 3.28 -4.46
N HIS A 26 -0.76 3.08 -3.20
CA HIS A 26 -1.26 1.98 -2.38
C HIS A 26 -2.78 2.03 -2.26
N GLU A 27 -3.34 3.19 -1.91
CA GLU A 27 -4.80 3.36 -1.83
C GLU A 27 -5.50 3.18 -3.19
N LEU A 28 -4.86 3.66 -4.26
CA LEU A 28 -5.34 3.39 -5.61
C LEU A 28 -5.35 1.88 -5.92
N GLY A 29 -4.37 1.13 -5.40
CA GLY A 29 -4.31 -0.32 -5.53
C GLY A 29 -5.51 -1.03 -4.93
N HIS A 30 -5.94 -0.66 -3.72
CA HIS A 30 -7.18 -1.16 -3.13
C HIS A 30 -8.40 -0.82 -3.98
N PHE A 31 -8.49 0.43 -4.44
CA PHE A 31 -9.62 0.88 -5.26
C PHE A 31 -9.72 0.07 -6.58
N LEU A 32 -8.60 -0.10 -7.28
CA LEU A 32 -8.54 -0.87 -8.52
C LEU A 32 -8.85 -2.35 -8.28
N ALA A 33 -8.33 -2.93 -7.21
CA ALA A 33 -8.65 -4.30 -6.82
C ALA A 33 -10.14 -4.44 -6.45
N GLY A 34 -10.73 -3.43 -5.81
CA GLY A 34 -12.16 -3.36 -5.50
C GLY A 34 -13.02 -3.43 -6.74
N LEU A 35 -12.68 -2.65 -7.77
CA LEU A 35 -13.35 -2.72 -9.07
C LEU A 35 -13.21 -4.12 -9.69
N ALA A 36 -12.01 -4.69 -9.64
CA ALA A 36 -11.73 -6.00 -10.21
C ALA A 36 -12.49 -7.14 -9.52
N VAL A 37 -12.79 -6.99 -8.22
CA VAL A 37 -13.59 -7.97 -7.46
C VAL A 37 -15.07 -7.60 -7.39
N GLY A 38 -15.53 -6.61 -8.16
CA GLY A 38 -16.96 -6.33 -8.33
C GLY A 38 -17.58 -5.36 -7.32
N VAL A 39 -16.78 -4.61 -6.56
CA VAL A 39 -17.29 -3.48 -5.78
C VAL A 39 -17.62 -2.32 -6.73
N PRO A 40 -18.85 -1.75 -6.69
CA PRO A 40 -19.21 -0.65 -7.56
C PRO A 40 -18.32 0.58 -7.36
N ARG A 41 -18.03 1.31 -8.45
CA ARG A 41 -17.14 2.49 -8.39
C ARG A 41 -17.70 3.58 -7.49
N GLU A 42 -19.00 3.81 -7.56
CA GLU A 42 -19.77 4.76 -6.77
C GLU A 42 -19.85 4.39 -5.29
N ALA A 43 -19.57 3.13 -4.95
CA ALA A 43 -19.52 2.62 -3.59
C ALA A 43 -18.12 2.72 -2.95
N MET A 44 -17.12 3.24 -3.67
CA MET A 44 -15.75 3.38 -3.19
C MET A 44 -15.26 4.81 -3.35
N SER A 45 -14.44 5.26 -2.40
CA SER A 45 -13.75 6.54 -2.50
C SER A 45 -12.36 6.45 -1.91
N VAL A 46 -11.34 6.79 -2.69
CA VAL A 46 -9.99 7.03 -2.15
C VAL A 46 -10.02 8.31 -1.31
N ARG A 47 -9.63 8.21 -0.04
CA ARG A 47 -9.54 9.31 0.91
C ARG A 47 -8.07 9.46 1.32
N LEU A 48 -7.41 10.54 0.92
CA LEU A 48 -5.99 10.77 1.24
C LEU A 48 -5.77 11.57 2.53
N ARG A 49 -6.75 11.59 3.44
CA ARG A 49 -6.73 12.40 4.67
C ARG A 49 -6.88 11.53 5.92
N ASN A 50 -5.86 11.58 6.79
CA ASN A 50 -5.84 11.18 8.21
C ASN A 50 -6.69 9.96 8.63
N PRO A 51 -6.15 8.73 8.51
CA PRO A 51 -5.08 8.31 7.60
C PRO A 51 -5.60 8.14 6.16
N PRO A 52 -4.74 8.06 5.13
CA PRO A 52 -5.17 7.61 3.81
C PRO A 52 -5.85 6.23 3.87
N HIS A 53 -6.92 6.04 3.10
CA HIS A 53 -7.67 4.79 3.01
C HIS A 53 -8.61 4.79 1.79
N VAL A 54 -9.08 3.62 1.38
CA VAL A 54 -10.32 3.48 0.60
C VAL A 54 -11.51 3.39 1.54
N ALA A 55 -12.48 4.29 1.35
CA ALA A 55 -13.75 4.27 2.07
C ALA A 55 -14.80 3.49 1.27
N LEU A 56 -15.67 2.76 1.96
CA LEU A 56 -16.82 2.07 1.38
C LEU A 56 -18.11 2.81 1.72
N LEU A 57 -19.03 2.90 0.77
CA LEU A 57 -20.37 3.42 1.01
C LEU A 57 -21.22 2.32 1.67
N ALA A 58 -21.88 2.61 2.78
CA ALA A 58 -22.88 1.74 3.40
C ALA A 58 -24.28 2.10 2.87
N PRO A 59 -24.89 1.29 1.98
CA PRO A 59 -26.18 1.62 1.39
C PRO A 59 -27.31 1.63 2.42
N ASP A 60 -27.22 0.71 3.38
CA ASP A 60 -28.28 0.46 4.37
C ASP A 60 -28.32 1.52 5.49
N ASP A 61 -27.24 2.30 5.66
CA ASP A 61 -27.13 3.38 6.64
C ASP A 61 -27.22 4.76 5.97
N GLY A 62 -28.16 4.94 5.05
CA GLY A 62 -28.41 6.24 4.41
C GLY A 62 -27.25 6.77 3.55
N GLY A 63 -26.30 5.92 3.14
CA GLY A 63 -25.15 6.31 2.33
C GLY A 63 -23.97 6.87 3.11
N THR A 64 -23.71 6.37 4.33
CA THR A 64 -22.53 6.74 5.12
C THR A 64 -21.24 6.18 4.49
N TRP A 65 -20.16 6.98 4.45
CA TRP A 65 -18.83 6.53 4.05
C TRP A 65 -18.07 5.95 5.24
N LEU A 66 -17.72 4.67 5.17
CA LEU A 66 -17.01 3.93 6.21
C LEU A 66 -15.51 3.89 5.92
N SER A 67 -14.69 4.20 6.92
CA SER A 67 -13.25 3.93 6.90
C SER A 67 -12.96 2.47 7.31
N PRO A 68 -11.78 1.92 7.00
CA PRO A 68 -11.42 0.54 7.36
C PRO A 68 -11.48 0.22 8.87
N ASP A 69 -11.34 1.24 9.72
CA ASP A 69 -11.44 1.09 11.18
C ASP A 69 -12.90 1.02 11.68
N HIS A 70 -13.88 1.31 10.82
CA HIS A 70 -15.29 1.23 11.18
C HIS A 70 -15.70 -0.23 11.39
N PRO A 71 -16.45 -0.56 12.47
CA PRO A 71 -16.86 -1.95 12.77
C PRO A 71 -17.57 -2.64 11.59
N ASP A 72 -18.39 -1.89 10.87
CA ASP A 72 -19.22 -2.41 9.78
C ASP A 72 -18.51 -2.42 8.41
N TYR A 73 -17.25 -1.99 8.32
CA TYR A 73 -16.53 -1.90 7.04
C TYR A 73 -16.42 -3.27 6.35
N ALA A 74 -16.01 -4.30 7.10
CA ALA A 74 -15.87 -5.66 6.58
C ALA A 74 -17.22 -6.29 6.20
N GLU A 75 -18.29 -5.96 6.94
CA GLU A 75 -19.64 -6.41 6.62
C GLU A 75 -20.18 -5.72 5.37
N THR A 76 -19.95 -4.41 5.24
CA THR A 76 -20.29 -3.63 4.05
C THR A 76 -19.59 -4.18 2.81
N PHE A 77 -18.30 -4.50 2.89
CA PHE A 77 -17.59 -5.17 1.80
C PHE A 77 -18.26 -6.51 1.42
N ARG A 78 -18.61 -7.33 2.42
CA ARG A 78 -19.28 -8.63 2.16
C ARG A 78 -20.65 -8.48 1.53
N GLY A 79 -21.36 -7.37 1.77
CA GLY A 79 -22.59 -7.02 1.08
C GLY A 79 -22.39 -6.82 -0.43
N TYR A 80 -21.24 -6.26 -0.84
CA TYR A 80 -20.87 -6.14 -2.26
C TYR A 80 -20.31 -7.44 -2.84
N ASN A 81 -19.42 -8.12 -2.11
CA ASN A 81 -18.89 -9.41 -2.53
C ASN A 81 -18.63 -10.33 -1.31
N PRO A 82 -19.37 -11.44 -1.17
CA PRO A 82 -19.24 -12.34 -0.02
C PRO A 82 -17.99 -13.23 -0.05
N SER A 83 -17.21 -13.22 -1.13
CA SER A 83 -16.04 -14.09 -1.29
C SER A 83 -14.86 -13.63 -0.42
N GLU A 84 -14.37 -14.50 0.45
CA GLU A 84 -13.13 -14.27 1.20
C GLU A 84 -11.93 -14.04 0.27
N ARG A 85 -11.89 -14.72 -0.88
CA ARG A 85 -10.84 -14.50 -1.89
C ARG A 85 -10.93 -13.09 -2.47
N ALA A 86 -12.13 -12.57 -2.72
CA ALA A 86 -12.33 -11.20 -3.17
C ALA A 86 -11.85 -10.19 -2.12
N ALA A 87 -12.19 -10.41 -0.84
CA ALA A 87 -11.72 -9.58 0.27
C ALA A 87 -10.19 -9.59 0.36
N TRP A 88 -9.56 -10.76 0.23
CA TRP A 88 -8.11 -10.87 0.23
C TRP A 88 -7.49 -10.11 -0.95
N VAL A 89 -8.04 -10.24 -2.17
CA VAL A 89 -7.53 -9.53 -3.36
C VAL A 89 -7.70 -8.02 -3.23
N PHE A 90 -8.83 -7.56 -2.68
CA PHE A 90 -9.09 -6.15 -2.42
C PHE A 90 -8.00 -5.54 -1.51
N ILE A 91 -7.65 -6.24 -0.44
CA ILE A 91 -6.59 -5.79 0.49
C ILE A 91 -5.20 -5.95 -0.15
N ALA A 92 -4.92 -7.07 -0.81
CA ALA A 92 -3.62 -7.29 -1.47
C ALA A 92 -3.32 -6.27 -2.58
N GLY A 93 -4.36 -5.69 -3.19
CA GLY A 93 -4.25 -4.72 -4.28
C GLY A 93 -3.30 -3.56 -3.98
N GLY A 94 -3.31 -3.04 -2.75
CA GLY A 94 -2.42 -1.94 -2.35
C GLY A 94 -0.95 -2.31 -2.51
N PHE A 95 -0.51 -3.40 -1.89
CA PHE A 95 0.87 -3.90 -2.00
C PHE A 95 1.29 -4.23 -3.44
N LEU A 96 0.41 -4.86 -4.22
CA LEU A 96 0.73 -5.31 -5.58
C LEU A 96 0.91 -4.13 -6.54
N VAL A 97 0.02 -3.14 -6.48
CA VAL A 97 0.08 -1.96 -7.35
C VAL A 97 1.22 -1.04 -6.93
N GLU A 98 1.42 -0.81 -5.64
CA GLU A 98 2.55 -0.03 -5.11
C GLU A 98 3.89 -0.64 -5.54
N THR A 99 4.05 -1.96 -5.41
CA THR A 99 5.30 -2.63 -5.79
C THR A 99 5.56 -2.55 -7.28
N SER A 100 4.53 -2.72 -8.09
CA SER A 100 4.63 -2.58 -9.55
C SER A 100 5.03 -1.16 -9.94
N ALA A 101 4.47 -0.14 -9.29
CA ALA A 101 4.83 1.26 -9.51
C ALA A 101 6.29 1.55 -9.11
N VAL A 102 6.75 1.04 -7.98
CA VAL A 102 8.15 1.20 -7.52
C VAL A 102 9.13 0.57 -8.50
N VAL A 103 8.84 -0.63 -8.99
CA VAL A 103 9.67 -1.32 -10.01
C VAL A 103 9.70 -0.48 -11.30
N ALA A 104 8.55 0.02 -11.75
CA ALA A 104 8.48 0.84 -12.96
C ALA A 104 9.26 2.14 -12.82
N VAL A 105 9.11 2.86 -11.70
CA VAL A 105 9.85 4.10 -11.42
C VAL A 105 11.36 3.82 -11.37
N ALA A 106 11.79 2.74 -10.72
CA ALA A 106 13.20 2.36 -10.67
C ALA A 106 13.80 2.16 -12.06
N GLY A 107 13.07 1.49 -12.95
CA GLY A 107 13.50 1.29 -14.35
C GLY A 107 13.55 2.60 -15.13
N LEU A 108 12.57 3.49 -14.95
CA LEU A 108 12.52 4.79 -15.62
C LEU A 108 13.67 5.73 -15.22
N VAL A 109 14.10 5.66 -13.96
CA VAL A 109 15.17 6.52 -13.44
C VAL A 109 16.53 5.82 -13.40
N HIS A 110 16.68 4.62 -13.97
CA HIS A 110 17.84 3.75 -13.73
C HIS A 110 19.21 4.40 -14.03
N ASP A 111 19.27 5.27 -15.05
CA ASP A 111 20.50 5.98 -15.46
C ASP A 111 20.84 7.22 -14.60
N LEU A 112 20.02 7.55 -13.58
CA LEU A 112 20.17 8.75 -12.76
C LEU A 112 21.05 8.53 -11.51
N GLY A 113 22.11 7.73 -11.66
CA GLY A 113 23.11 7.47 -10.62
C GLY A 113 22.53 6.74 -9.41
N THR A 114 22.66 7.31 -8.21
CA THR A 114 22.17 6.70 -6.96
C THR A 114 20.68 6.91 -6.71
N LEU A 115 20.00 7.75 -7.52
CA LEU A 115 18.59 8.09 -7.31
C LEU A 115 17.66 6.86 -7.27
N PRO A 116 17.73 5.88 -8.18
CA PRO A 116 16.91 4.68 -8.13
C PRO A 116 17.04 3.92 -6.81
N VAL A 117 18.27 3.76 -6.31
CA VAL A 117 18.56 3.07 -5.04
C VAL A 117 17.93 3.82 -3.87
N VAL A 118 18.07 5.16 -3.84
CA VAL A 118 17.49 5.98 -2.78
C VAL A 118 15.97 5.88 -2.77
N LEU A 119 15.32 6.00 -3.94
CA LEU A 119 13.86 5.97 -4.04
C LEU A 119 13.28 4.59 -3.71
N THR A 120 13.84 3.53 -4.30
CA THR A 120 13.40 2.16 -4.05
C THR A 120 13.70 1.72 -2.63
N GLY A 121 14.87 2.08 -2.10
CA GLY A 121 15.28 1.83 -0.73
C GLY A 121 14.37 2.52 0.28
N ALA A 122 14.10 3.81 0.10
CA ALA A 122 13.21 4.57 0.98
C ALA A 122 11.77 4.03 0.99
N SER A 123 11.18 3.78 -0.18
CA SER A 123 9.83 3.20 -0.27
C SER A 123 9.79 1.77 0.30
N THR A 124 10.84 0.96 0.10
CA THR A 124 10.91 -0.39 0.68
C THR A 124 11.06 -0.36 2.20
N ALA A 125 11.88 0.55 2.74
CA ALA A 125 11.99 0.75 4.18
C ALA A 125 10.65 1.17 4.80
N LEU A 126 9.87 2.03 4.11
CA LEU A 126 8.53 2.40 4.53
C LEU A 126 7.60 1.18 4.60
N VAL A 127 7.56 0.34 3.56
CA VAL A 127 6.75 -0.89 3.56
C VAL A 127 7.15 -1.84 4.69
N VAL A 128 8.45 -2.06 4.91
CA VAL A 128 8.94 -2.91 6.02
C VAL A 128 8.52 -2.33 7.37
N PHE A 129 8.60 -1.01 7.54
CA PHE A 129 8.13 -0.32 8.74
C PHE A 129 6.62 -0.54 8.96
N TYR A 130 5.80 -0.39 7.92
CA TYR A 130 4.35 -0.65 8.02
C TYR A 130 4.03 -2.10 8.34
N LEU A 131 4.72 -3.07 7.73
CA LEU A 131 4.56 -4.49 8.04
C LEU A 131 4.91 -4.79 9.51
N ALA A 132 6.01 -4.22 10.02
CA ALA A 132 6.40 -4.37 11.41
C ALA A 132 5.40 -3.70 12.36
N ALA A 133 4.95 -2.49 12.05
CA ALA A 133 3.95 -1.77 12.82
C ALA A 133 2.61 -2.54 12.87
N ASP A 134 2.14 -3.03 11.73
CA ASP A 134 0.92 -3.84 11.64
C ASP A 134 1.04 -5.12 12.47
N LEU A 135 2.16 -5.85 12.35
CA LEU A 135 2.38 -7.06 13.15
C LEU A 135 2.37 -6.77 14.66
N VAL A 136 3.09 -5.74 15.11
CA VAL A 136 3.17 -5.34 16.52
C VAL A 136 1.79 -4.92 17.03
N LEU A 137 1.14 -3.99 16.34
CA LEU A 137 -0.17 -3.46 16.74
C LEU A 137 -1.24 -4.54 16.75
N SER A 138 -1.26 -5.42 15.74
CA SER A 138 -2.21 -6.53 15.66
C SER A 138 -1.99 -7.56 16.76
N THR A 139 -0.72 -7.82 17.12
CA THR A 139 -0.38 -8.71 18.24
C THR A 139 -0.79 -8.15 19.59
N VAL A 140 -0.62 -6.84 19.80
CA VAL A 140 -1.00 -6.13 21.03
C VAL A 140 -2.52 -6.03 21.16
N ARG A 141 -3.21 -5.63 20.09
CA ARG A 141 -4.67 -5.39 20.09
C ARG A 141 -5.51 -6.64 19.86
N LYS A 142 -4.88 -7.79 19.55
CA LYS A 142 -5.54 -9.07 19.26
C LYS A 142 -6.60 -8.99 18.15
N ARG A 143 -6.41 -8.07 17.21
CA ARG A 143 -7.25 -7.87 16.02
C ARG A 143 -6.41 -7.30 14.88
N PRO A 144 -6.76 -7.54 13.61
CA PRO A 144 -6.08 -6.89 12.48
C PRO A 144 -6.09 -5.37 12.62
N CYS A 145 -4.95 -4.73 12.37
CA CYS A 145 -4.76 -3.28 12.45
C CYS A 145 -4.21 -2.68 11.15
N GLY A 146 -3.99 -3.50 10.12
CA GLY A 146 -3.46 -3.12 8.83
C GLY A 146 -3.68 -4.21 7.80
N ASP A 147 -3.19 -3.98 6.58
CA ASP A 147 -3.50 -4.84 5.43
C ASP A 147 -2.91 -6.23 5.56
N ALA A 148 -1.66 -6.36 6.01
CA ALA A 148 -1.00 -7.66 6.09
C ALA A 148 -1.63 -8.56 7.16
N SER A 149 -2.01 -8.00 8.32
CA SER A 149 -2.72 -8.75 9.35
C SER A 149 -4.15 -9.10 8.95
N ALA A 150 -4.84 -8.22 8.20
CA ALA A 150 -6.17 -8.49 7.66
C ALA A 150 -6.11 -9.62 6.61
N MET A 151 -5.16 -9.54 5.67
CA MET A 151 -4.86 -10.59 4.70
C MET A 151 -4.51 -11.90 5.41
N TRP A 152 -3.67 -11.87 6.44
CA TRP A 152 -3.26 -13.04 7.19
C TRP A 152 -4.44 -13.74 7.85
N ARG A 153 -5.40 -12.97 8.40
CA ARG A 153 -6.61 -13.53 9.01
C ARG A 153 -7.49 -14.25 7.99
N ILE A 154 -7.52 -13.78 6.74
CA ILE A 154 -8.32 -14.37 5.67
C ILE A 154 -7.59 -15.60 5.08
N ALA A 155 -6.33 -15.44 4.69
CA ALA A 155 -5.59 -16.46 3.98
C ALA A 155 -4.06 -16.41 4.29
N PRO A 156 -3.59 -17.07 5.37
CA PRO A 156 -2.21 -16.99 5.84
C PRO A 156 -1.16 -17.35 4.78
N SER A 157 -1.36 -18.48 4.07
CA SER A 157 -0.38 -18.99 3.10
C SER A 157 -0.20 -18.04 1.90
N TYR A 158 -1.30 -17.51 1.35
CA TYR A 158 -1.24 -16.54 0.25
C TYR A 158 -0.62 -15.22 0.70
N THR A 159 -0.89 -14.79 1.93
CA THR A 159 -0.30 -13.60 2.53
C THR A 159 1.21 -13.75 2.67
N ALA A 160 1.68 -14.87 3.23
CA ALA A 160 3.11 -15.16 3.36
C ALA A 160 3.82 -15.12 1.99
N ILE A 161 3.27 -15.84 1.00
CA ILE A 161 3.84 -15.88 -0.36
C ILE A 161 3.88 -14.48 -0.98
N THR A 162 2.81 -13.71 -0.85
CA THR A 162 2.70 -12.36 -1.45
C THR A 162 3.69 -11.38 -0.83
N VAL A 163 3.76 -11.32 0.50
CA VAL A 163 4.69 -10.45 1.21
C VAL A 163 6.14 -10.83 0.90
N MET A 164 6.47 -12.13 0.93
CA MET A 164 7.82 -12.59 0.60
C MET A 164 8.21 -12.29 -0.85
N THR A 165 7.29 -12.52 -1.80
CA THR A 165 7.51 -12.23 -3.22
C THR A 165 7.70 -10.74 -3.45
N MET A 166 6.85 -9.91 -2.84
CA MET A 166 6.97 -8.45 -2.89
C MET A 166 8.33 -7.98 -2.38
N LEU A 167 8.73 -8.40 -1.19
CA LEU A 167 10.01 -7.99 -0.60
C LEU A 167 11.19 -8.49 -1.44
N ALA A 168 11.12 -9.71 -1.97
CA ALA A 168 12.15 -10.26 -2.86
C ALA A 168 12.27 -9.47 -4.16
N ILE A 169 11.16 -9.10 -4.79
CA ILE A 169 11.16 -8.25 -6.01
C ILE A 169 11.82 -6.90 -5.71
N ARG A 170 11.44 -6.25 -4.61
CA ARG A 170 11.95 -4.92 -4.25
C ARG A 170 13.44 -4.96 -3.92
N LEU A 171 13.89 -5.98 -3.18
CA LEU A 171 15.31 -6.21 -2.95
C LEU A 171 16.06 -6.48 -4.25
N GLY A 172 15.50 -7.31 -5.13
CA GLY A 172 16.06 -7.59 -6.46
C GLY A 172 16.25 -6.32 -7.28
N VAL A 173 15.24 -5.44 -7.33
CA VAL A 173 15.34 -4.13 -8.01
C VAL A 173 16.44 -3.28 -7.39
N ILE A 174 16.51 -3.16 -6.06
CA ILE A 174 17.57 -2.40 -5.39
C ILE A 174 18.95 -2.91 -5.82
N LEU A 175 19.16 -4.23 -5.80
CA LEU A 175 20.43 -4.85 -6.18
C LEU A 175 20.77 -4.64 -7.67
N LEU A 176 19.76 -4.62 -8.54
CA LEU A 176 19.94 -4.39 -9.98
C LEU A 176 20.29 -2.94 -10.32
N VAL A 177 19.82 -1.97 -9.54
CA VAL A 177 20.06 -0.54 -9.77
C VAL A 177 21.20 0.04 -8.92
N LEU A 178 21.93 -0.81 -8.17
CA LEU A 178 23.13 -0.39 -7.45
C LEU A 178 24.20 0.09 -8.45
N PRO A 179 24.78 1.29 -8.27
CA PRO A 179 25.91 1.71 -9.08
C PRO A 179 27.10 0.80 -8.79
N VAL A 180 27.68 0.25 -9.86
CA VAL A 180 28.93 -0.53 -9.83
C VAL A 180 30.14 0.41 -9.85
#